data_AF-A0A087UAQ1-F1
#
_entry.id   AF-A0A087UAQ1-F1
#
_cell.length_a   1.000
_cell.length_b   1.000
_cell.length_c   1.000
_cell.angle_alpha   90.00
_cell.angle_beta   90.00
_cell.angle_gamma   90.00
#
_symmetry.space_group_name_H-M   'P 1'
#
loop_
_entity.id
_entity.type
_entity.pdbx_description
1 polymer ?
#
loop_
_entity_poly.entity_id
_entity_poly.type
_entity_poly.pdbx_seq_one_letter_code
_entity_poly.pdbx_strand_id
1 'polypeptide(L)'
;MASSTAFVMCVVVFGLMFSSSIANDRTSTEIPETFDLDSDRIVSNNSCDDVRQVFVTKNIGSLKDTSDMTHEDETPLCSTSWNVSCCTPTMERRYTEASKREFQNMLQSSNAFLQNLLASSAAKFR
;
A
#
# COMPACT_ATOMS: atom_id res chain seq x y z
N MET A 1 -1.64 -0.49 -51.95
CA MET A 1 -1.81 0.37 -50.76
C MET A 1 -3.06 -0.09 -50.00
N ALA A 2 -2.94 -1.05 -49.07
CA ALA A 2 -4.04 -1.48 -48.19
C ALA A 2 -3.58 -2.34 -46.99
N SER A 3 -2.27 -2.59 -46.79
CA SER A 3 -1.80 -3.59 -45.82
C SER A 3 -1.30 -3.01 -44.49
N SER A 4 -1.04 -1.71 -44.42
CA SER A 4 -0.42 -1.09 -43.24
C SER A 4 -1.43 -0.68 -42.16
N THR A 5 -2.67 -0.38 -42.55
CA THR A 5 -3.75 0.00 -41.62
C THR A 5 -4.28 -1.20 -40.84
N ALA A 6 -4.33 -2.38 -41.47
CA ALA A 6 -4.80 -3.61 -40.81
C ALA A 6 -3.88 -4.06 -39.67
N PHE A 7 -2.55 -3.92 -39.82
CA PHE A 7 -1.59 -4.31 -38.79
C PHE A 7 -1.66 -3.39 -37.57
N VAL A 8 -1.81 -2.08 -37.78
CA VAL A 8 -1.95 -1.09 -36.70
C VAL A 8 -3.27 -1.29 -35.95
N MET A 9 -4.37 -1.57 -36.67
CA MET A 9 -5.66 -1.86 -36.03
C MET A 9 -5.61 -3.15 -35.19
N CYS A 10 -4.91 -4.20 -35.63
CA CYS A 10 -4.74 -5.41 -34.82
C CYS A 10 -3.96 -5.14 -33.52
N VAL A 11 -2.87 -4.38 -33.57
CA VAL A 11 -2.10 -4.07 -32.34
C VAL A 11 -2.91 -3.20 -31.37
N VAL A 12 -3.72 -2.27 -31.88
CA VAL A 12 -4.62 -1.45 -31.04
C VAL A 12 -5.75 -2.29 -30.45
N VAL A 13 -6.39 -3.18 -31.23
CA VAL A 13 -7.46 -4.06 -30.72
C VAL A 13 -6.93 -5.05 -29.69
N PHE A 14 -5.75 -5.65 -29.91
CA PHE A 14 -5.12 -6.54 -28.92
C PHE A 14 -4.58 -5.79 -27.69
N GLY A 15 -4.06 -4.57 -27.85
CA GLY A 15 -3.61 -3.72 -26.74
C GLY A 15 -4.75 -3.19 -25.88
N LEU A 16 -5.90 -2.88 -26.47
CA LEU A 16 -7.11 -2.46 -25.75
C LEU A 16 -7.77 -3.64 -25.02
N MET A 17 -7.75 -4.86 -25.58
CA MET A 17 -8.25 -6.06 -24.90
C MET A 17 -7.40 -6.44 -23.66
N PHE A 18 -6.08 -6.17 -23.67
CA PHE A 18 -5.21 -6.41 -22.50
C PHE A 18 -5.34 -5.35 -21.39
N SER A 19 -6.04 -4.23 -21.65
CA SER A 19 -6.16 -3.12 -20.71
C SER A 19 -7.42 -3.19 -19.81
N SER A 20 -8.28 -4.19 -19.96
CA SER A 20 -9.57 -4.28 -19.25
C SER A 20 -9.67 -5.41 -18.21
N SER A 21 -8.56 -6.01 -17.78
CA SER A 21 -8.58 -7.02 -16.72
C SER A 21 -7.53 -6.75 -15.64
N ILE A 22 -7.70 -5.65 -14.91
CA ILE A 22 -7.57 -5.69 -13.44
C ILE A 22 -8.81 -4.99 -12.90
N ALA A 23 -9.71 -5.80 -12.36
CA ALA A 23 -10.99 -5.41 -11.86
C ALA A 23 -10.84 -4.40 -10.71
N ASN A 24 -11.55 -3.31 -10.87
CA ASN A 24 -11.92 -2.35 -9.84
C ASN A 24 -12.89 -3.04 -8.86
N ASP A 25 -12.40 -3.47 -7.70
CA ASP A 25 -13.29 -3.82 -6.58
C ASP A 25 -13.72 -2.53 -5.90
N ARG A 26 -14.79 -1.92 -6.44
CA ARG A 26 -15.58 -0.91 -5.73
C ARG A 26 -16.49 -1.64 -4.76
N THR A 27 -15.96 -1.96 -3.59
CA THR A 27 -16.81 -2.07 -2.42
C THR A 27 -16.88 -0.68 -1.77
N SER A 28 -17.85 0.13 -2.22
CA SER A 28 -18.41 1.18 -1.37
C SER A 28 -19.16 0.47 -0.25
N THR A 29 -18.47 0.15 0.85
CA THR A 29 -19.14 -0.04 2.12
C THR A 29 -19.34 1.33 2.72
N GLU A 30 -20.58 1.56 3.14
CA GLU A 30 -21.07 2.70 3.90
C GLU A 30 -20.11 3.07 5.03
N ILE A 31 -20.19 4.32 5.49
CA ILE A 31 -19.75 4.66 6.84
C ILE A 31 -20.91 4.27 7.77
N PRO A 32 -20.87 3.12 8.47
CA PRO A 32 -21.49 3.04 9.77
C PRO A 32 -20.47 3.59 10.77
N GLU A 33 -20.75 4.79 11.27
CA GLU A 33 -20.32 5.18 12.61
C GLU A 33 -20.90 4.17 13.61
N THR A 34 -20.18 3.09 13.88
CA THR A 34 -20.14 2.37 15.15
C THR A 34 -18.88 1.51 15.11
N PHE A 35 -17.78 2.07 15.60
CA PHE A 35 -16.57 1.32 15.93
C PHE A 35 -16.82 0.50 17.20
N ASP A 36 -17.80 -0.41 17.14
CA ASP A 36 -18.03 -1.45 18.13
C ASP A 36 -17.34 -2.72 17.63
N LEU A 37 -16.03 -2.80 17.85
CA LEU A 37 -15.27 -4.03 17.68
C LEU A 37 -14.47 -4.26 18.95
N ASP A 38 -15.11 -4.99 19.88
CA ASP A 38 -14.54 -6.07 20.68
C ASP A 38 -13.00 -6.08 20.71
N SER A 39 -12.43 -5.10 21.40
CA SER A 39 -10.99 -4.92 21.57
C SER A 39 -10.35 -5.97 22.49
N ASP A 40 -11.10 -7.02 22.86
CA ASP A 40 -10.70 -8.02 23.85
C ASP A 40 -10.51 -9.44 23.26
N ARG A 41 -10.88 -9.71 21.99
CA ARG A 41 -10.72 -11.05 21.41
C ARG A 41 -9.56 -11.23 20.43
N ILE A 42 -8.82 -10.18 20.10
CA ILE A 42 -7.52 -10.27 19.38
C ILE A 42 -6.36 -10.54 20.35
N VAL A 43 -6.63 -10.99 21.57
CA VAL A 43 -5.63 -11.50 22.53
C VAL A 43 -6.03 -12.91 22.96
N SER A 44 -6.39 -13.78 22.00
CA SER A 44 -6.69 -15.19 22.26
C SER A 44 -5.71 -16.15 21.56
N ASN A 45 -4.57 -15.63 21.11
CA ASN A 45 -3.35 -16.40 20.90
C ASN A 45 -2.23 -15.40 21.20
N ASN A 46 -1.51 -15.61 22.30
CA ASN A 46 -0.40 -14.75 22.74
C ASN A 46 0.84 -14.90 21.83
N SER A 47 0.63 -15.12 20.53
CA SER A 47 1.68 -15.29 19.54
C SER A 47 1.77 -14.04 18.68
N CYS A 48 2.99 -13.50 18.58
CA CYS A 48 3.33 -12.40 17.69
C CYS A 48 3.65 -12.88 16.26
N ASP A 49 3.37 -14.14 15.94
CA ASP A 49 3.68 -14.75 14.63
C ASP A 49 2.94 -14.05 13.49
N ASP A 50 1.67 -13.67 13.69
CA ASP A 50 0.88 -12.97 12.68
C ASP A 50 1.49 -11.60 12.33
N VAL A 51 1.94 -10.87 13.36
CA VAL A 51 2.59 -9.56 13.20
C VAL A 51 3.92 -9.71 12.45
N ARG A 52 4.72 -10.72 12.82
CA ARG A 52 5.98 -11.05 12.15
C ARG A 52 5.74 -11.44 10.69
N GLN A 53 4.69 -12.20 10.41
CA GLN A 53 4.33 -12.61 9.07
C GLN A 53 3.94 -11.42 8.20
N VAL A 54 3.11 -10.50 8.71
CA VAL A 54 2.72 -9.29 7.99
C VAL A 54 3.94 -8.42 7.69
N PHE A 55 4.85 -8.25 8.65
CA PHE A 55 6.06 -7.45 8.48
C PHE A 55 6.92 -7.92 7.30
N VAL A 56 7.09 -9.23 7.16
CA VAL A 56 7.86 -9.83 6.06
C VAL A 56 7.06 -9.79 4.75
N THR A 57 5.78 -10.16 4.79
CA THR A 57 4.92 -10.25 3.59
C THR A 57 4.71 -8.91 2.93
N LYS A 58 4.60 -7.83 3.73
CA LYS A 58 4.50 -6.45 3.24
C LYS A 58 5.86 -5.85 2.87
N ASN A 59 6.93 -6.63 2.97
CA ASN A 59 8.29 -6.22 2.64
C ASN A 59 8.71 -4.94 3.39
N ILE A 60 8.26 -4.82 4.64
CA ILE A 60 8.58 -3.71 5.54
C ILE A 60 9.97 -3.93 6.14
N GLY A 61 10.29 -5.19 6.45
CA GLY A 61 11.64 -5.63 6.80
C GLY A 61 11.77 -7.16 6.77
N SER A 62 12.83 -7.67 7.37
CA SER A 62 13.15 -9.10 7.41
C SER A 62 12.85 -9.72 8.78
N LEU A 63 12.78 -11.06 8.83
CA LEU A 63 12.66 -11.80 10.10
C LEU A 63 13.80 -11.47 11.07
N LYS A 64 14.98 -11.04 10.60
CA LYS A 64 16.09 -10.65 11.49
C LYS A 64 15.79 -9.38 12.28
N ASP A 65 15.07 -8.45 11.67
CA ASP A 65 14.72 -7.15 12.29
C ASP A 65 13.71 -7.32 13.43
N THR A 66 12.95 -8.43 13.41
CA THR A 66 11.99 -8.78 14.46
C THR A 66 12.63 -9.25 15.76
N SER A 67 13.92 -9.60 15.75
CA SER A 67 14.67 -10.07 16.92
C SER A 67 15.66 -9.05 17.46
N ASP A 68 15.89 -7.97 16.71
CA ASP A 68 16.77 -6.89 17.11
C ASP A 68 16.06 -5.99 18.11
N MET A 69 16.67 -5.88 19.30
CA MET A 69 16.21 -5.04 20.42
C MET A 69 17.19 -3.90 20.68
N THR A 70 18.06 -3.59 19.71
CA THR A 70 18.96 -2.44 19.82
C THR A 70 18.11 -1.18 19.91
N HIS A 71 18.10 -0.59 21.10
CA HIS A 71 17.45 0.69 21.34
C HIS A 71 18.30 1.75 20.65
N GLU A 72 17.87 2.19 19.48
CA GLU A 72 18.27 3.49 18.94
C GLU A 72 17.46 4.56 19.69
N ASP A 73 18.04 5.73 19.96
CA ASP A 73 17.50 6.82 20.80
C ASP A 73 16.25 7.52 20.21
N GLU A 74 15.31 6.77 19.63
CA GLU A 74 14.07 7.26 19.04
C GLU A 74 12.90 7.07 20.02
N THR A 75 12.10 8.12 20.21
CA THR A 75 10.88 8.03 21.02
C THR A 75 9.85 7.16 20.29
N PRO A 76 9.26 6.16 20.96
CA PRO A 76 8.28 5.29 20.33
C PRO A 76 7.03 6.07 19.90
N LEU A 77 6.54 5.80 18.70
CA LEU A 77 5.26 6.31 18.18
C LEU A 77 4.08 5.58 18.82
N CYS A 78 4.26 4.30 19.14
CA CYS A 78 3.29 3.48 19.85
C CYS A 78 3.40 3.74 21.36
N SER A 79 2.31 4.20 21.97
CA SER A 79 2.24 4.52 23.41
C SER A 79 2.27 3.30 24.34
N THR A 80 2.15 2.08 23.81
CA THR A 80 2.13 0.84 24.59
C THR A 80 3.53 0.42 24.98
N SER A 81 3.75 0.05 26.24
CA SER A 81 5.05 -0.45 26.68
C SER A 81 5.47 -1.69 25.88
N TRP A 82 6.72 -1.72 25.43
CA TRP A 82 7.33 -2.82 24.65
C TRP A 82 7.18 -4.21 25.26
N ASN A 83 6.99 -4.30 26.56
CA ASN A 83 6.78 -5.58 27.26
C ASN A 83 5.44 -6.27 26.91
N VAL A 84 4.48 -5.53 26.36
CA VAL A 84 3.14 -6.05 25.98
C VAL A 84 2.90 -5.94 24.47
N SER A 85 3.83 -5.34 23.74
CA SER A 85 3.74 -5.14 22.29
C SER A 85 4.46 -6.27 21.53
N CYS A 86 3.92 -6.65 20.37
CA CYS A 86 4.59 -7.54 19.43
C CYS A 86 5.64 -6.85 18.56
N CYS A 87 5.76 -5.53 18.66
CA CYS A 87 6.69 -4.72 17.87
C CYS A 87 7.97 -4.44 18.67
N THR A 88 9.11 -4.68 18.04
CA THR A 88 10.42 -4.23 18.54
C THR A 88 10.69 -2.78 18.09
N PRO A 89 11.64 -2.06 18.71
CA PRO A 89 12.02 -0.71 18.25
C PRO A 89 12.40 -0.69 16.76
N THR A 90 13.17 -1.68 16.30
CA THR A 90 13.57 -1.81 14.89
C THR A 90 12.35 -2.03 13.98
N MET A 91 11.36 -2.81 14.41
CA MET A 91 10.12 -3.02 13.65
C MET A 91 9.36 -1.70 13.49
N GLU A 92 9.18 -0.96 14.58
CA GLU A 92 8.45 0.31 14.59
C GLU A 92 9.09 1.35 13.66
N ARG A 93 10.42 1.47 13.70
CA ARG A 93 11.17 2.35 12.80
C ARG A 93 10.89 1.99 11.34
N ARG A 94 10.97 0.71 10.99
CA ARG A 94 10.71 0.22 9.62
C ARG A 94 9.27 0.46 9.19
N TYR A 95 8.30 0.25 10.09
CA TYR A 95 6.90 0.59 9.83
C TYR A 95 6.72 2.08 9.53
N THR A 96 7.41 2.95 10.27
CA THR A 96 7.36 4.39 10.08
C THR A 96 7.95 4.82 8.73
N GLU A 97 9.11 4.28 8.38
CA GLU A 97 9.76 4.52 7.09
C GLU A 97 8.87 4.05 5.92
N ALA A 98 8.33 2.83 6.02
CA ALA A 98 7.44 2.27 5.01
C ALA A 98 6.16 3.11 4.84
N SER A 99 5.53 3.51 5.94
CA SER A 99 4.31 4.34 5.94
C SER A 99 4.56 5.70 5.29
N LYS A 100 5.68 6.36 5.63
CA LYS A 100 6.06 7.64 5.03
C LYS A 100 6.27 7.49 3.52
N ARG A 101 6.96 6.43 3.09
CA ARG A 101 7.22 6.16 1.68
C ARG A 101 5.94 5.88 0.91
N GLU A 102 5.04 5.07 1.44
CA GLU A 102 3.75 4.75 0.80
C GLU A 102 2.90 6.00 0.60
N PHE A 103 2.80 6.84 1.64
CA PHE A 103 2.10 8.11 1.55
C PHE A 103 2.70 9.03 0.47
N GLN A 104 4.03 9.17 0.44
CA GLN A 104 4.71 9.97 -0.58
C GLN A 104 4.49 9.44 -1.99
N ASN A 105 4.54 8.12 -2.19
CA ASN A 105 4.27 7.49 -3.49
C ASN A 105 2.84 7.76 -3.95
N MET A 106 1.87 7.67 -3.04
CA MET A 106 0.46 7.94 -3.34
C MET A 106 0.27 9.40 -3.80
N LEU A 107 0.87 10.36 -3.09
CA LEU A 107 0.82 11.77 -3.46
C LEU A 107 1.47 12.03 -4.83
N GLN A 108 2.65 11.46 -5.06
CA GLN A 108 3.37 11.62 -6.32
C GLN A 108 2.61 11.01 -7.51
N SER A 109 2.07 9.80 -7.35
CA SER A 109 1.27 9.14 -8.38
C SER A 109 0.00 9.94 -8.72
N SER A 110 -0.68 10.44 -7.69
CA SER A 110 -1.89 11.26 -7.88
C SER A 110 -1.57 12.56 -8.61
N ASN A 111 -0.49 13.22 -8.24
CA ASN A 111 -0.06 14.45 -8.91
C ASN A 111 0.33 14.20 -10.38
N ALA A 112 1.12 13.16 -10.66
CA ALA A 112 1.50 12.80 -12.02
C ALA A 112 0.29 12.47 -12.89
N PHE A 113 -0.69 11.74 -12.34
CA PHE A 113 -1.94 11.44 -13.03
C PHE A 113 -2.73 12.71 -13.38
N LEU A 114 -2.90 13.63 -12.41
CA LEU A 114 -3.59 14.89 -12.63
C LEU A 114 -2.88 15.77 -13.67
N GLN A 115 -1.55 15.86 -13.62
CA GLN A 115 -0.76 16.58 -14.63
C GLN A 115 -0.97 15.99 -16.04
N ASN A 116 -1.01 14.67 -16.17
CA ASN A 116 -1.28 14.01 -17.44
C ASN A 116 -2.69 14.32 -17.96
N LEU A 117 -3.70 14.36 -17.09
CA LEU A 117 -5.07 14.74 -17.47
C LEU A 117 -5.15 16.19 -17.95
N LEU A 118 -4.47 17.11 -17.25
CA LEU A 118 -4.40 18.52 -17.63
C LEU A 118 -3.65 18.73 -18.94
N ALA A 119 -2.53 18.03 -19.14
CA ALA A 119 -1.78 18.10 -20.40
C ALA A 119 -2.61 17.55 -21.57
N SER A 120 -3.33 16.44 -21.36
CA SER A 120 -4.21 15.83 -22.36
C SER A 120 -5.38 16.74 -22.74
N SER A 121 -6.04 17.38 -21.77
CA SER A 121 -7.11 18.32 -22.06
C SER A 121 -6.58 19.55 -22.80
N ALA A 122 -5.49 20.14 -22.34
CA ALA A 122 -4.86 21.29 -22.99
C ALA A 122 -4.42 20.99 -24.44
N ALA A 123 -3.96 19.77 -24.72
CA ALA A 123 -3.60 19.34 -26.07
C ALA A 123 -4.82 19.13 -26.97
N LYS A 124 -5.98 18.73 -26.43
CA LYS A 124 -7.23 18.56 -27.18
C LYS A 124 -7.96 19.87 -27.47
N PHE A 125 -7.72 20.92 -26.69
CA PHE A 125 -8.32 22.25 -26.88
C PHE A 125 -7.43 23.22 -27.67
N ARG A 126 -6.23 22.80 -28.08
CA ARG A 126 -5.36 23.53 -29.01
C ARG A 126 -5.71 23.19 -30.45
#